data_AF-A0AAN8QU20-F1
#
_entry.id   AF-A0AAN8QU20-F1
#
_cell.length_a   1.000
_cell.length_b   1.000
_cell.length_c   1.000
_cell.angle_alpha   90.00
_cell.angle_beta   90.00
_cell.angle_gamma   90.00
#
_symmetry.space_group_name_H-M   'P 1'
#
loop_
_entity.id
_entity.type
_entity.pdbx_description
1 polymer ?
#
loop_
_entity_poly.entity_id
_entity_poly.type
_entity_poly.pdbx_seq_one_letter_code
_entity_poly.pdbx_strand_id
1 'polypeptide(L)'
;MSSQEKSKSSEHSATPQAHSMGLDGLSLPGQQPPNLTPEYGLITFPLVHLNLRSNGFDWYCCDRTLAMGVNLTSMSKILRCAGNEDIITLCANDTAETLLLAFETESEH
;
A
#
# COMPACT_ATOMS: atom_id res chain seq x y z
N MET A 1 42.92 -26.30 0.39
CA MET A 1 43.37 -25.15 1.19
C MET A 1 42.49 -25.09 2.41
N SER A 2 43.14 -25.11 3.58
CA SER A 2 42.71 -24.85 4.97
C SER A 2 41.37 -25.40 5.45
N SER A 3 41.33 -26.26 6.49
CA SER A 3 41.65 -25.94 7.91
C SER A 3 40.67 -24.90 8.44
N GLN A 4 39.97 -25.02 9.58
CA GLN A 4 40.31 -25.51 10.92
C GLN A 4 38.97 -25.55 11.70
N GLU A 5 38.70 -26.57 12.51
CA GLU A 5 39.06 -26.67 13.94
C GLU A 5 38.37 -25.63 14.86
N LYS A 6 37.57 -26.20 15.77
CA LYS A 6 37.18 -25.73 17.11
C LYS A 6 37.84 -24.46 17.62
N SER A 7 37.04 -23.61 18.26
CA SER A 7 37.38 -23.11 19.59
C SER A 7 36.12 -22.78 20.39
N LYS A 8 35.93 -23.55 21.46
CA LYS A 8 34.93 -23.39 22.50
C LYS A 8 35.63 -22.72 23.68
N SER A 9 34.97 -21.71 24.24
CA SER A 9 34.97 -21.30 25.66
C SER A 9 36.32 -21.14 26.36
N SER A 10 36.57 -19.96 26.91
CA SER A 10 36.57 -19.82 28.38
C SER A 10 36.88 -18.39 28.76
N GLU A 11 35.97 -17.84 29.57
CA GLU A 11 36.22 -16.80 30.54
C GLU A 11 37.56 -16.98 31.27
N HIS A 12 38.22 -15.86 31.57
CA HIS A 12 38.55 -15.42 32.93
C HIS A 12 39.71 -14.42 32.85
N SER A 13 39.51 -13.22 33.36
CA SER A 13 40.33 -12.78 34.49
C SER A 13 39.80 -11.45 35.00
N ALA A 14 39.42 -11.50 36.27
CA ALA A 14 38.84 -10.42 37.01
C ALA A 14 39.90 -9.37 37.39
N THR A 15 39.49 -8.10 37.32
CA THR A 15 39.68 -7.07 38.36
C THR A 15 41.10 -6.52 38.61
N PRO A 16 41.24 -5.48 39.45
CA PRO A 16 40.85 -4.08 39.20
C PRO A 16 42.04 -3.15 39.57
N GLN A 17 42.01 -1.84 39.33
CA GLN A 17 42.53 -0.89 40.33
C GLN A 17 42.25 0.57 39.98
N ALA A 18 41.67 1.25 40.97
CA ALA A 18 41.27 2.64 40.98
C ALA A 18 42.40 3.55 41.47
N HIS A 19 42.51 4.72 40.83
CA HIS A 19 42.94 6.02 41.40
C HIS A 19 43.01 6.97 40.20
N SER A 20 42.35 8.12 40.17
CA SER A 20 42.63 9.27 41.04
C SER A 20 41.61 10.37 40.75
N MET A 21 41.36 11.18 41.77
CA MET A 21 40.41 12.28 41.88
C MET A 21 40.46 13.30 40.72
N GLY A 22 39.28 13.84 40.37
CA GLY A 22 39.11 15.06 39.59
C GLY A 22 37.76 15.70 39.94
N LEU A 23 37.81 16.90 40.51
CA LEU A 23 36.70 17.64 41.11
C LEU A 23 36.06 18.56 40.06
N ASP A 24 35.09 18.06 39.29
CA ASP A 24 34.27 18.91 38.42
C ASP A 24 32.80 18.58 38.63
N GLY A 25 32.11 19.47 39.35
CA GLY A 25 30.66 19.43 39.44
C GLY A 25 30.04 19.74 38.09
N LEU A 26 29.43 18.73 37.46
CA LEU A 26 28.25 18.89 36.62
C LEU A 26 27.34 17.70 36.89
N SER A 27 26.30 17.94 37.69
CA SER A 27 25.14 17.07 37.74
C SER A 27 24.50 17.06 36.36
N LEU A 28 24.89 16.12 35.50
CA LEU A 28 24.16 15.85 34.26
C LEU A 28 22.82 15.20 34.66
N PRO A 29 21.66 15.84 34.39
CA PRO A 29 20.37 15.18 34.59
C PRO A 29 20.34 13.95 33.68
N GLY A 30 19.81 12.85 34.22
CA GLY A 30 19.73 11.56 33.55
C GLY A 30 19.35 11.71 32.08
N GLN A 31 20.33 11.48 31.21
CA GLN A 31 20.07 11.35 29.78
C GLN A 31 19.49 9.94 29.60
N GLN A 32 18.19 9.85 29.86
CA GLN A 32 17.37 8.73 29.45
C GLN A 32 17.68 8.47 27.98
N PRO A 33 18.03 7.24 27.57
CA PRO A 33 18.22 6.96 26.15
C PRO A 33 16.95 7.42 25.44
N PRO A 34 17.06 8.11 24.29
CA PRO A 34 15.88 8.43 23.50
C PRO A 34 15.14 7.11 23.32
N ASN A 35 13.87 7.11 23.75
CA ASN A 35 12.97 6.03 23.44
C ASN A 35 13.01 5.91 21.92
N LEU A 36 13.72 4.89 21.42
CA LEU A 36 13.64 4.49 20.04
C LEU A 36 12.28 3.84 19.89
N THR A 37 11.22 4.66 19.88
CA THR A 37 10.04 4.28 19.13
C THR A 37 10.55 4.14 17.70
N PRO A 38 10.44 2.97 17.07
CA PRO A 38 10.60 2.93 15.64
C PRO A 38 9.52 3.84 15.06
N GLU A 39 9.93 5.00 14.56
CA GLU A 39 9.17 5.73 13.55
C GLU A 39 9.15 4.83 12.31
N TYR A 40 8.33 3.77 12.36
CA TYR A 40 7.77 3.21 11.15
C TYR A 40 6.88 4.31 10.59
N GLY A 41 7.49 5.23 9.85
CA GLY A 41 6.76 6.16 9.01
C GLY A 41 5.77 5.32 8.22
N LEU A 42 4.49 5.46 8.54
CA LEU A 42 3.41 4.72 7.91
C LEU A 42 3.43 5.09 6.44
N ILE A 43 4.10 4.27 5.63
CA ILE A 43 4.06 4.34 4.17
C ILE A 43 2.68 3.81 3.79
N THR A 44 1.67 4.67 3.95
CA THR A 44 0.29 4.31 3.63
C THR A 44 0.16 4.45 2.13
N PHE A 45 0.13 3.32 1.41
CA PHE A 45 -0.17 3.34 0.00
C PHE A 45 -1.65 3.63 -0.20
N PRO A 46 -2.03 4.55 -1.11
CA PRO A 46 -3.43 4.84 -1.36
C PRO A 46 -4.09 3.59 -1.95
N LEU A 47 -5.04 3.02 -1.21
CA LEU A 47 -5.93 1.99 -1.68
C LEU A 47 -7.27 2.65 -2.02
N VAL A 48 -7.76 2.42 -3.23
CA VAL A 48 -9.05 2.92 -3.69
C VAL A 48 -9.96 1.72 -3.92
N HIS A 49 -11.14 1.75 -3.30
CA HIS A 49 -12.18 0.74 -3.48
C HIS A 49 -13.45 1.42 -3.97
N LEU A 50 -13.96 0.97 -5.12
CA LEU A 50 -15.21 1.43 -5.71
C LEU A 50 -16.24 0.31 -5.67
N ASN A 51 -17.43 0.59 -5.15
CA ASN A 51 -18.54 -0.35 -5.12
C ASN A 51 -19.77 0.31 -5.75
N LEU A 52 -20.11 -0.13 -6.97
CA LEU A 52 -21.32 0.28 -7.66
C LEU A 52 -22.38 -0.79 -7.43
N ARG A 53 -23.44 -0.41 -6.73
CA ARG A 53 -24.54 -1.32 -6.40
C ARG A 53 -25.51 -1.41 -7.60
N SER A 54 -26.16 -2.55 -7.75
CA SER A 54 -27.12 -2.79 -8.86
C SER A 54 -28.27 -1.78 -8.91
N ASN A 55 -28.65 -1.19 -7.77
CA ASN A 55 -29.68 -0.16 -7.69
C ASN A 55 -29.23 1.23 -8.17
N GLY A 56 -27.96 1.40 -8.54
CA GLY A 56 -27.42 2.62 -9.14
C GLY A 56 -27.45 2.61 -10.66
N PHE A 57 -27.99 1.56 -11.29
CA PHE A 57 -28.13 1.42 -12.73
C PHE A 57 -29.61 1.27 -13.08
N ASP A 58 -30.04 1.87 -14.19
CA ASP A 58 -31.40 1.69 -14.72
C ASP A 58 -31.62 0.25 -15.20
N TRP A 59 -30.58 -0.32 -15.81
CA TRP A 59 -30.54 -1.72 -16.22
C TRP A 59 -29.26 -2.38 -15.71
N TYR A 60 -29.43 -3.51 -15.01
CA TYR A 60 -28.31 -4.32 -14.52
C TYR A 60 -28.63 -5.80 -14.68
N CYS A 61 -27.81 -6.52 -15.45
CA CYS A 61 -27.89 -7.95 -15.64
C CYS A 61 -26.48 -8.56 -15.55
N CYS A 62 -26.24 -9.36 -14.52
CA CYS A 62 -25.01 -10.12 -14.33
C CYS A 62 -25.40 -11.48 -13.75
N ASP A 63 -25.50 -12.49 -14.61
CA ASP A 63 -25.94 -13.84 -14.21
C ASP A 63 -24.90 -14.58 -13.36
N ARG A 64 -23.63 -14.21 -13.52
CA ARG A 64 -22.48 -14.80 -12.83
C ARG A 64 -21.45 -13.74 -12.45
N THR A 65 -20.63 -14.04 -11.47
CA THR A 65 -19.48 -13.20 -11.12
C THR A 65 -18.47 -13.22 -12.26
N LEU A 66 -18.20 -12.05 -12.85
CA LEU A 66 -17.22 -11.85 -13.91
C LEU A 66 -16.07 -10.98 -13.37
N ALA A 67 -14.85 -11.51 -13.39
CA ALA A 67 -13.65 -10.76 -13.04
C ALA A 67 -12.97 -10.26 -14.32
N MET A 68 -12.82 -8.94 -14.45
CA MET A 68 -12.20 -8.30 -15.62
C MET A 68 -11.19 -7.25 -15.18
N GLY A 69 -10.00 -7.28 -15.77
CA GLY A 69 -9.01 -6.22 -15.63
C GLY A 69 -9.20 -5.16 -16.70
N VAL A 70 -9.26 -3.89 -16.31
CA VAL A 70 -9.35 -2.75 -17.24
C VAL A 70 -8.20 -1.77 -17.01
N ASN A 71 -7.71 -1.17 -18.09
CA ASN A 71 -6.76 -0.08 -17.99
C ASN A 71 -7.53 1.24 -17.77
N LEU A 72 -7.48 1.76 -16.54
CA LEU A 72 -8.20 2.99 -16.17
C LEU A 72 -7.72 4.23 -16.95
N THR A 73 -6.45 4.27 -17.37
CA THR A 73 -5.92 5.35 -18.22
C THR A 73 -6.55 5.34 -19.61
N SER A 74 -6.81 4.15 -20.17
CA SER A 74 -7.52 4.02 -21.45
C SER A 74 -9.01 4.28 -21.29
N MET A 75 -9.63 3.70 -20.24
CA MET A 75 -11.06 3.86 -19.97
C MET A 75 -11.43 5.32 -19.70
N SER A 76 -10.62 6.05 -18.93
CA SER A 76 -10.83 7.49 -18.71
C SER A 76 -10.79 8.29 -20.01
N LYS A 77 -9.91 7.96 -20.96
CA LYS A 77 -9.90 8.63 -22.28
C LYS A 77 -11.17 8.35 -23.07
N ILE A 78 -11.67 7.11 -23.04
CA ILE A 78 -12.90 6.70 -23.73
C ILE A 78 -14.11 7.40 -23.09
N LEU A 79 -14.19 7.46 -21.76
CA LEU A 79 -15.27 8.13 -21.04
C LEU A 79 -15.32 9.65 -21.29
N ARG A 80 -14.23 10.28 -21.73
CA ARG A 80 -14.25 11.71 -22.14
C ARG A 80 -15.02 11.96 -23.43
N CYS A 81 -15.36 10.91 -24.19
CA CYS A 81 -16.22 11.02 -25.35
C CYS A 81 -17.70 11.11 -24.97
N ALA A 82 -18.07 10.76 -23.74
CA ALA A 82 -19.44 10.87 -23.24
C ALA A 82 -19.74 12.30 -22.77
N GLY A 83 -20.92 12.79 -23.11
CA GLY A 83 -21.55 13.93 -22.45
C GLY A 83 -21.97 13.61 -21.02
N ASN A 84 -22.29 14.65 -20.24
CA ASN A 84 -22.72 14.48 -18.85
C ASN A 84 -24.09 13.78 -18.73
N GLU A 85 -24.93 13.92 -19.76
CA GLU A 85 -26.29 13.38 -19.80
C GLU A 85 -26.38 12.12 -20.68
N ASP A 86 -25.24 11.58 -21.14
CA ASP A 86 -25.21 10.39 -21.98
C ASP A 86 -25.47 9.14 -21.13
N ILE A 87 -26.24 8.22 -21.69
CA ILE A 87 -26.43 6.89 -21.14
C ILE A 87 -25.24 6.04 -21.58
N ILE A 88 -24.56 5.42 -20.62
CA ILE A 88 -23.40 4.55 -20.87
C ILE A 88 -23.75 3.12 -20.47
N THR A 89 -23.81 2.24 -21.46
CA THR A 89 -24.07 0.81 -21.26
C THR A 89 -22.78 0.00 -21.34
N LEU A 90 -22.49 -0.80 -20.30
CA LEU A 90 -21.32 -1.67 -20.22
C LEU A 90 -21.72 -3.11 -20.55
N CYS A 91 -21.15 -3.67 -21.61
CA CYS A 91 -21.39 -5.05 -22.03
C CYS A 91 -20.08 -5.83 -22.09
N ALA A 92 -20.02 -6.95 -21.40
CA ALA A 92 -18.87 -7.85 -21.42
C ALA A 92 -19.32 -9.26 -21.84
N ASN A 93 -18.45 -9.95 -22.58
CA ASN A 93 -18.67 -11.37 -22.88
C ASN A 93 -18.29 -12.25 -21.67
N ASP A 94 -18.79 -13.49 -21.63
CA ASP A 94 -18.50 -14.47 -20.56
C ASP A 94 -16.98 -14.78 -20.43
N THR A 95 -16.19 -14.53 -21.48
CA THR A 95 -14.72 -14.72 -21.46
C THR A 95 -13.95 -13.55 -20.81
N ALA A 96 -14.62 -12.43 -20.48
CA ALA A 96 -14.01 -11.23 -19.91
C ALA A 96 -12.84 -10.60 -20.70
N GLU A 97 -12.69 -10.92 -21.99
CA GLU A 97 -11.58 -10.42 -22.82
C GLU A 97 -11.81 -9.01 -23.37
N THR A 98 -13.07 -8.63 -23.56
CA THR A 98 -13.44 -7.35 -24.18
C THR A 98 -14.64 -6.75 -23.46
N LEU A 99 -14.53 -5.45 -23.16
CA LEU A 99 -15.61 -4.62 -22.63
C LEU A 99 -16.07 -3.67 -23.74
N LEU A 100 -17.35 -3.76 -24.10
CA LEU A 100 -18.02 -2.81 -24.96
C LEU A 100 -18.63 -1.71 -24.10
N LEU A 101 -18.37 -0.46 -24.46
CA LEU A 101 -19.06 0.72 -23.92
C LEU A 101 -19.91 1.30 -25.04
N ALA A 102 -21.23 1.24 -24.89
CA ALA A 102 -22.16 1.90 -25.79
C ALA A 102 -22.58 3.25 -25.17
N PHE A 103 -22.53 4.30 -25.98
CA PHE A 103 -22.86 5.67 -25.57
C PHE A 103 -24.11 6.08 -26.35
N GLU A 104 -25.16 6.45 -25.62
CA GLU A 104 -26.44 6.87 -26.18
C GLU A 104 -26.74 8.26 -25.68
N THR A 105 -27.08 9.16 -26.60
CA THR A 105 -27.55 10.52 -26.28
C THR A 105 -29.07 10.51 -26.34
N GLU A 106 -29.72 11.10 -25.35
CA GLU A 106 -31.15 11.37 -25.48
C GLU A 106 -31.31 12.40 -26.59
N SER A 107 -31.96 12.01 -27.68
CA SER A 107 -32.15 12.89 -28.83
C SER A 107 -33.24 13.89 -28.45
N GLU A 108 -32.84 15.06 -27.95
CA GLU A 108 -33.78 16.16 -27.74
C GLU A 108 -34.46 16.52 -29.07
N HIS A 109 -35.79 16.57 -29.04
CA HIS A 109 -36.64 16.98 -30.16
C HIS A 109 -37.07 18.44 -30.02
#